data_AF-A0A6C0JJX7-F1
#
_entry.id   AF-A0A6C0JJX7-F1
#
_cell.length_a   1.000
_cell.length_b   1.000
_cell.length_c   1.000
_cell.angle_alpha   90.00
_cell.angle_beta   90.00
_cell.angle_gamma   90.00
#
_symmetry.space_group_name_H-M   'P 1'
#
loop_
_entity.id
_entity.type
_entity.pdbx_description
1 polymer ?
#
loop_
_entity_poly.entity_id
_entity_poly.type
_entity_poly.pdbx_seq_one_letter_code
_entity_poly.pdbx_strand_id
1 'polypeptide(L)'
;MSNFYHYYFLVLSVLPILSCAFSKIHIEIQHTSIFEIIPQLKLHHIVILKEDPNKESLYAIDFTPINNGKRLDLLLNKNAPAQLRIRSMQQWSVNDWHKTPTINVNNIKNKSIREPVKIILNKWKIHSENTLCSQDCVMNMYKHNCQHFSKFFIDELSKFQI
;
A
#
# COMPACT_ATOMS: atom_id res chain seq x y z
N MET A 1 45.12 28.81 17.45
CA MET A 1 44.78 27.41 17.14
C MET A 1 43.58 26.85 17.91
N SER A 2 43.01 27.52 18.92
CA SER A 2 41.88 26.97 19.71
C SER A 2 40.51 27.00 19.01
N ASN A 3 40.27 27.93 18.07
CA ASN A 3 38.96 28.07 17.42
C ASN A 3 38.60 26.93 16.45
N PHE A 4 39.57 26.14 15.98
CA PHE A 4 39.34 25.05 15.02
C PHE A 4 38.70 23.82 15.68
N TYR A 5 39.07 23.54 16.93
CA TYR A 5 38.57 22.38 17.68
C TYR A 5 37.11 22.54 18.13
N HIS A 6 36.66 23.77 18.38
CA HIS A 6 35.25 24.04 18.72
C HIS A 6 34.29 23.77 17.55
N TYR A 7 34.69 24.13 16.32
CA TYR A 7 33.88 23.85 15.12
C TYR A 7 33.75 22.35 14.86
N TYR A 8 34.85 21.60 15.06
CA TYR A 8 34.86 20.15 14.85
C TYR A 8 33.95 19.42 15.86
N PHE A 9 33.99 19.83 17.13
CA PHE A 9 33.10 19.29 18.16
C PHE A 9 31.63 19.63 17.91
N LEU A 10 31.34 20.85 17.43
CA LEU A 10 29.98 21.25 17.10
C LEU A 10 29.42 20.37 15.97
N VAL A 11 30.16 20.23 14.86
CA VAL A 11 29.75 19.41 13.69
C VAL A 11 29.55 17.93 14.06
N LEU A 12 30.44 17.35 14.89
CA LEU A 12 30.30 15.97 15.37
C LEU A 12 29.12 15.77 16.32
N SER A 13 28.68 16.81 17.03
CA SER A 13 27.52 16.74 17.93
C SER A 13 26.17 16.89 17.21
N VAL A 14 26.12 17.58 16.05
CA VAL A 14 24.87 17.79 15.30
C VAL A 14 24.54 16.62 14.36
N LEU A 15 25.55 15.92 13.83
CA LEU A 15 25.39 14.78 12.90
C LEU A 15 24.53 13.62 13.44
N PRO A 16 24.65 13.16 14.71
CA PRO A 16 23.80 12.08 15.21
C PRO A 16 22.34 12.49 15.44
N ILE A 17 22.07 13.79 15.66
CA ILE A 17 20.70 14.31 15.86
C ILE A 17 19.89 14.26 14.55
N LEU A 18 20.57 14.41 13.40
CA LEU A 18 19.96 14.29 12.08
C LEU A 18 19.60 12.85 11.68
N SER A 19 20.17 11.83 12.34
CA SER A 19 19.94 10.42 11.99
C SER A 19 18.71 9.79 12.68
N CYS A 20 18.05 10.49 13.61
CA CYS A 20 16.99 9.92 14.45
C CYS A 20 15.55 10.13 13.95
N ALA A 21 15.32 10.81 12.84
CA ALA A 21 13.95 11.22 12.45
C ALA A 21 13.29 10.39 11.33
N PHE A 22 13.94 9.33 10.82
CA PHE A 22 13.33 8.48 9.79
C PHE A 22 12.53 7.35 10.43
N SER A 23 11.23 7.58 10.59
CA SER A 23 10.23 6.53 10.83
C SER A 23 10.27 5.57 9.64
N LYS A 24 10.96 4.43 9.78
CA LYS A 24 10.98 3.39 8.75
C LYS A 24 9.60 2.74 8.67
N ILE A 25 8.84 3.02 7.61
CA ILE A 25 7.63 2.27 7.32
C ILE A 25 8.04 0.84 6.97
N HIS A 26 7.50 -0.15 7.68
CA HIS A 26 7.70 -1.54 7.30
C HIS A 26 6.61 -1.98 6.32
N ILE A 27 7.02 -2.59 5.21
CA ILE A 27 6.13 -3.00 4.13
C ILE A 27 6.17 -4.53 4.02
N GLU A 28 5.00 -5.17 4.04
CA GLU A 28 4.86 -6.61 3.83
C GLU A 28 3.79 -6.89 2.76
N ILE A 29 3.96 -7.99 2.01
CA ILE A 29 2.92 -8.51 1.12
C ILE A 29 2.31 -9.74 1.77
N GLN A 30 1.02 -9.67 2.04
CA GLN A 30 0.22 -10.80 2.52
C GLN A 30 -0.54 -11.42 1.34
N HIS A 31 -0.61 -12.75 1.35
CA HIS A 31 -1.20 -13.52 0.26
C HIS A 31 -2.46 -14.22 0.73
N THR A 32 -3.59 -13.98 0.05
CA THR A 32 -4.87 -14.64 0.34
C THR A 32 -5.50 -15.22 -0.92
N SER A 33 -6.51 -16.06 -0.76
CA SER A 33 -7.25 -16.62 -1.90
C SER A 33 -8.23 -15.58 -2.46
N ILE A 34 -8.19 -15.35 -3.78
CA ILE A 34 -9.20 -14.53 -4.48
C ILE A 34 -10.55 -15.27 -4.55
N PHE A 35 -10.48 -16.61 -4.68
CA PHE A 35 -11.63 -17.48 -4.82
C PHE A 35 -11.70 -18.44 -3.64
N GLU A 36 -12.82 -18.43 -2.92
CA GLU A 36 -13.10 -19.41 -1.86
C GLU A 36 -13.15 -20.85 -2.40
N ILE A 37 -13.46 -21.01 -3.69
CA ILE A 37 -13.62 -22.30 -4.36
C ILE A 37 -12.27 -22.98 -4.62
N ILE A 38 -11.18 -22.22 -4.78
CA ILE A 38 -9.83 -22.78 -4.98
C ILE A 38 -8.86 -22.09 -4.02
N PRO A 39 -8.95 -22.39 -2.70
CA PRO A 39 -8.18 -21.68 -1.67
C PRO A 39 -6.67 -21.91 -1.79
N GLN A 40 -6.26 -22.99 -2.50
CA GLN A 40 -4.86 -23.29 -2.80
C GLN A 40 -4.22 -22.26 -3.75
N LEU A 41 -5.02 -21.57 -4.56
CA LEU A 41 -4.58 -20.48 -5.43
C LEU A 41 -4.58 -19.16 -4.64
N LYS A 42 -3.50 -18.93 -3.88
CA LYS A 42 -3.22 -17.66 -3.19
C LYS A 42 -2.82 -16.56 -4.19
N LEU A 43 -3.81 -16.06 -4.92
CA LEU A 43 -3.59 -15.08 -5.99
C LEU A 43 -3.73 -13.63 -5.52
N HIS A 44 -4.27 -13.39 -4.32
CA HIS A 44 -4.58 -12.04 -3.86
C HIS A 44 -3.42 -11.43 -3.09
N HIS A 45 -2.87 -10.33 -3.61
CA HIS A 45 -1.85 -9.56 -2.90
C HIS A 45 -2.48 -8.42 -2.11
N ILE A 46 -2.09 -8.33 -0.84
CA ILE A 46 -2.47 -7.26 0.07
C ILE A 46 -1.18 -6.63 0.59
N VAL A 47 -1.01 -5.33 0.36
CA VAL A 47 0.12 -4.58 0.87
C VAL A 47 -0.19 -4.14 2.30
N ILE A 48 0.68 -4.49 3.24
CA ILE A 48 0.59 -4.08 4.64
C ILE A 48 1.65 -3.02 4.91
N LEU A 49 1.22 -1.84 5.36
CA LEU A 49 2.10 -0.79 5.86
C LEU A 49 2.02 -0.74 7.37
N LYS A 50 3.15 -0.88 8.07
CA LYS A 50 3.26 -0.74 9.53
C LYS A 50 4.06 0.52 9.84
N GLU A 51 3.50 1.40 10.68
CA GLU A 51 4.15 2.67 11.04
C GLU A 51 5.38 2.47 11.93
N ASP A 52 5.36 1.45 12.78
CA ASP A 52 6.41 1.06 13.71
C ASP A 52 6.20 -0.43 14.00
N PRO A 53 7.25 -1.28 13.99
CA PRO A 53 7.14 -2.69 14.38
C PRO A 53 6.45 -2.89 15.75
N ASN A 54 6.53 -1.90 16.63
CA ASN A 54 5.98 -1.92 17.97
C ASN A 54 4.64 -1.16 18.12
N LYS A 55 4.13 -0.51 17.07
CA LYS A 55 2.81 0.15 17.10
C LYS A 55 1.75 -0.67 16.38
N GLU A 56 0.52 -0.55 16.88
CA GLU A 56 -0.65 -1.28 16.39
C GLU A 56 -1.18 -0.75 15.05
N SER A 57 -0.88 0.50 14.65
CA SER A 57 -1.44 1.05 13.41
C SER A 57 -0.83 0.37 12.18
N LEU A 58 -1.61 -0.46 11.50
CA LEU A 58 -1.29 -0.98 10.18
C LEU A 58 -2.38 -0.66 9.16
N TYR A 59 -1.95 -0.43 7.93
CA TYR A 59 -2.83 -0.20 6.80
C TYR A 59 -2.71 -1.36 5.81
N ALA A 60 -3.82 -2.07 5.63
CA ALA A 60 -3.95 -3.08 4.58
C ALA A 60 -4.53 -2.41 3.33
N ILE A 61 -3.78 -2.47 2.23
CA ILE A 61 -4.11 -1.84 0.96
C ILE A 61 -4.17 -2.92 -0.11
N ASP A 62 -5.30 -3.01 -0.81
CA ASP A 62 -5.47 -3.99 -1.86
C ASP A 62 -6.26 -3.48 -3.06
N PHE A 63 -6.10 -4.19 -4.17
CA PHE A 63 -6.82 -3.96 -5.41
C PHE A 63 -7.64 -5.20 -5.73
N THR A 64 -8.97 -5.09 -5.71
CA THR A 64 -9.88 -6.24 -5.73
C THR A 64 -11.05 -6.01 -6.68
N PRO A 65 -11.55 -7.06 -7.38
CA PRO A 65 -12.77 -6.92 -8.17
C PRO A 65 -13.98 -6.57 -7.30
N ILE A 66 -14.88 -5.73 -7.84
CA ILE A 66 -16.17 -5.44 -7.24
C ILE A 66 -17.07 -6.66 -7.44
N ASN A 67 -17.75 -7.09 -6.37
CA ASN A 67 -18.46 -8.37 -6.34
C ASN A 67 -19.82 -8.27 -7.06
N ASN A 68 -19.81 -8.22 -8.39
CA ASN A 68 -21.00 -8.12 -9.23
C ASN A 68 -21.28 -9.41 -10.04
N GLY A 69 -20.85 -10.57 -9.54
CA GLY A 69 -20.99 -11.86 -10.26
C GLY A 69 -20.04 -12.06 -11.45
N LYS A 70 -19.24 -11.05 -11.81
CA LYS A 70 -18.28 -11.08 -12.94
C LYS A 70 -16.89 -11.62 -12.57
N ARG A 71 -16.76 -12.42 -11.51
CA ARG A 71 -15.46 -12.98 -11.12
C ARG A 71 -14.96 -14.04 -12.11
N LEU A 72 -15.87 -14.71 -12.82
CA LEU A 72 -15.54 -15.65 -13.88
C LEU A 72 -14.98 -14.94 -15.13
N ASP A 73 -15.41 -13.70 -15.38
CA ASP A 73 -14.88 -12.90 -16.50
C ASP A 73 -13.36 -12.70 -16.36
N LEU A 74 -12.84 -12.55 -15.13
CA LEU A 74 -11.40 -12.47 -14.89
C LEU A 74 -10.66 -13.74 -15.32
N LEU A 75 -11.20 -14.93 -15.04
CA LEU A 75 -10.60 -16.20 -15.47
C LEU A 75 -10.57 -16.32 -16.99
N LEU A 76 -11.55 -15.73 -17.67
CA LEU A 76 -11.66 -15.69 -19.13
C LEU A 76 -10.88 -14.52 -19.77
N ASN A 77 -9.92 -13.91 -19.05
CA ASN A 77 -9.12 -12.77 -19.53
C ASN A 77 -9.96 -11.53 -19.90
N LYS A 78 -11.18 -11.40 -19.35
CA LYS A 78 -11.99 -10.20 -19.53
C LYS A 78 -11.72 -9.20 -18.41
N ASN A 79 -12.03 -7.95 -18.73
CA ASN A 79 -11.96 -6.84 -17.82
C ASN A 79 -13.15 -6.90 -16.84
N ALA A 80 -12.87 -6.73 -15.54
CA ALA A 80 -13.87 -6.65 -14.50
C ALA A 80 -13.73 -5.35 -13.71
N PRO A 81 -14.82 -4.74 -13.24
CA PRO A 81 -14.75 -3.57 -12.37
C PRO A 81 -14.05 -3.95 -11.06
N ALA A 82 -13.24 -3.05 -10.55
CA ALA A 82 -12.39 -3.26 -9.39
C ALA A 82 -12.19 -1.96 -8.60
N GLN A 83 -11.81 -2.14 -7.34
CA GLN A 83 -11.66 -1.05 -6.39
C GLN A 83 -10.35 -1.20 -5.62
N LEU A 84 -9.78 -0.04 -5.29
CA LEU A 84 -8.71 0.08 -4.31
C LEU A 84 -9.35 0.21 -2.92
N ARG A 85 -8.90 -0.59 -1.95
CA ARG A 85 -9.38 -0.50 -0.57
C ARG A 85 -8.20 -0.26 0.34
N ILE A 86 -8.43 0.58 1.35
CA ILE A 86 -7.52 0.83 2.46
C ILE A 86 -8.28 0.45 3.71
N ARG A 87 -7.67 -0.36 4.58
CA ARG A 87 -8.28 -0.77 5.85
C ARG A 87 -7.29 -0.48 6.95
N SER A 88 -7.74 0.22 7.98
CA SER A 88 -6.96 0.46 9.20
C SER A 88 -7.22 -0.66 10.18
N MET A 89 -6.17 -1.34 10.63
CA MET A 89 -6.27 -2.44 11.59
C MET A 89 -5.27 -2.21 12.73
N GLN A 90 -5.55 -2.81 13.90
CA GLN A 90 -4.59 -2.86 15.01
C GLN A 90 -3.60 -4.02 14.89
N GLN A 91 -4.04 -5.12 14.27
CA GLN A 91 -3.23 -6.30 14.03
C GLN A 91 -3.68 -6.99 12.74
N TRP A 92 -2.73 -7.56 12.03
CA TRP A 92 -3.02 -8.30 10.80
C TRP A 92 -3.74 -9.61 11.15
N SER A 93 -4.89 -9.86 10.50
CA SER A 93 -5.64 -11.11 10.58
C SER A 93 -6.22 -11.45 9.22
N VAL A 94 -5.81 -12.59 8.65
CA VAL A 94 -6.35 -13.11 7.38
C VAL A 94 -7.86 -13.39 7.48
N ASN A 95 -8.37 -13.68 8.68
CA ASN A 95 -9.78 -13.99 8.90
C ASN A 95 -10.64 -12.74 9.09
N ASP A 96 -10.05 -11.59 9.42
CA ASP A 96 -10.83 -10.40 9.78
C ASP A 96 -10.59 -9.21 8.86
N TRP A 97 -9.49 -9.19 8.10
CA TRP A 97 -9.18 -8.06 7.21
C TRP A 97 -10.33 -7.73 6.25
N HIS A 98 -11.01 -8.74 5.71
CA HIS A 98 -12.10 -8.55 4.76
C HIS A 98 -13.38 -7.99 5.42
N LYS A 99 -13.50 -8.10 6.74
CA LYS A 99 -14.61 -7.57 7.55
C LYS A 99 -14.36 -6.12 7.98
N THR A 100 -13.10 -5.69 8.08
CA THR A 100 -12.74 -4.32 8.49
C THR A 100 -13.18 -3.28 7.47
N PRO A 101 -13.94 -2.22 7.81
CA PRO A 101 -14.44 -1.28 6.81
C PRO A 101 -13.31 -0.58 6.04
N THR A 102 -13.56 -0.32 4.75
CA THR A 102 -12.66 0.51 3.94
C THR A 102 -12.69 1.95 4.47
N ILE A 103 -11.51 2.54 4.66
CA ILE A 103 -11.35 3.94 5.03
C ILE A 103 -10.98 4.80 3.82
N ASN A 104 -11.28 6.10 3.91
CA ASN A 104 -10.74 7.07 2.96
C ASN A 104 -9.24 7.27 3.24
N VAL A 105 -8.43 7.47 2.21
CA VAL A 105 -6.99 7.79 2.36
C VAL A 105 -6.76 9.01 3.24
N ASN A 106 -7.68 9.99 3.21
CA ASN A 106 -7.60 11.19 4.06
C ASN A 106 -7.72 10.86 5.57
N ASN A 107 -8.23 9.68 5.93
CA ASN A 107 -8.39 9.22 7.31
C ASN A 107 -7.12 8.54 7.85
N ILE A 108 -6.07 8.37 7.04
CA ILE A 108 -4.75 7.95 7.51
C ILE A 108 -4.18 9.08 8.38
N LYS A 109 -3.89 8.78 9.64
CA LYS A 109 -3.44 9.77 10.64
C LYS A 109 -2.03 10.26 10.32
N ASN A 110 -1.12 9.34 10.03
CA ASN A 110 0.25 9.69 9.74
C ASN A 110 0.39 10.32 8.35
N LYS A 111 0.75 11.61 8.32
CA LYS A 111 0.93 12.37 7.08
C LYS A 111 2.05 11.80 6.20
N SER A 112 3.12 11.25 6.78
CA SER A 112 4.21 10.66 6.00
C SER A 112 3.78 9.41 5.23
N ILE A 113 2.72 8.73 5.68
CA ILE A 113 2.09 7.62 4.96
C ILE A 113 1.00 8.12 4.03
N ARG A 114 0.13 9.00 4.55
CA ARG A 114 -1.06 9.47 3.84
C ARG A 114 -0.73 10.07 2.48
N GLU A 115 0.23 10.99 2.41
CA GLU A 115 0.51 11.72 1.16
C GLU A 115 1.10 10.81 0.07
N PRO A 116 2.12 9.97 0.35
CA PRO A 116 2.59 8.98 -0.61
C PRO A 116 1.49 8.02 -1.07
N VAL A 117 0.75 7.43 -0.13
CA VAL A 117 -0.35 6.51 -0.47
C VAL A 117 -1.38 7.19 -1.37
N LYS A 118 -1.79 8.41 -1.06
CA LYS A 118 -2.74 9.17 -1.89
C LYS A 118 -2.22 9.39 -3.31
N ILE A 119 -0.95 9.75 -3.46
CA ILE A 119 -0.33 9.95 -4.78
C ILE A 119 -0.29 8.62 -5.56
N ILE A 120 0.14 7.54 -4.92
CA ILE A 120 0.28 6.21 -5.55
C ILE A 120 -1.08 5.70 -6.03
N LEU A 121 -2.11 5.79 -5.20
CA LEU A 121 -3.47 5.35 -5.56
C LEU A 121 -4.04 6.18 -6.72
N ASN A 122 -3.76 7.48 -6.77
CA ASN A 122 -4.16 8.32 -7.90
C ASN A 122 -3.39 7.96 -9.18
N LYS A 123 -2.09 7.70 -9.11
CA LYS A 123 -1.30 7.26 -10.27
C LYS A 123 -1.79 5.91 -10.80
N TRP A 124 -2.08 4.95 -9.92
CA TRP A 124 -2.63 3.65 -10.32
C TRP A 124 -3.94 3.81 -11.11
N LYS A 125 -4.85 4.67 -10.63
CA LYS A 125 -6.12 4.99 -11.32
C LYS A 125 -5.91 5.55 -12.72
N ILE A 126 -4.92 6.43 -12.91
CA ILE A 126 -4.60 7.05 -14.21
C ILE A 126 -3.96 6.04 -15.17
N HIS A 127 -3.19 5.07 -14.66
CA HIS A 127 -2.45 4.10 -15.47
C HIS A 127 -3.32 2.96 -16.05
N SER A 128 -4.58 2.85 -15.63
CA SER A 128 -5.56 1.93 -16.22
C SER A 128 -5.97 2.44 -17.61
N GLU A 129 -5.29 2.00 -18.67
CA GLU A 129 -5.54 2.34 -20.07
C GLU A 129 -7.04 2.47 -20.42
N ASN A 130 -7.45 3.64 -20.93
CA ASN A 130 -8.70 3.90 -21.66
C ASN A 130 -10.06 3.91 -20.92
N THR A 131 -10.12 4.04 -19.60
CA THR A 131 -11.39 4.41 -18.94
C THR A 131 -11.19 5.52 -17.93
N LEU A 132 -11.93 6.62 -18.11
CA LEU A 132 -12.17 7.63 -17.08
C LEU A 132 -12.78 6.95 -15.85
N CYS A 133 -11.92 6.48 -14.95
CA CYS A 133 -12.33 5.88 -13.69
C CYS A 133 -12.70 7.00 -12.71
N SER A 134 -13.91 7.54 -12.83
CA SER A 134 -14.46 8.51 -11.89
C SER A 134 -14.74 7.88 -10.52
N GLN A 135 -14.84 6.54 -10.42
CA GLN A 135 -14.98 5.81 -9.15
C GLN A 135 -14.42 4.38 -9.15
N ASP A 136 -14.46 3.64 -10.28
CA ASP A 136 -14.07 2.23 -10.35
C ASP A 136 -12.94 1.97 -11.36
N CYS A 137 -11.86 1.32 -10.93
CA CYS A 137 -10.76 0.86 -11.79
C CYS A 137 -11.15 -0.41 -12.54
N VAL A 138 -10.45 -0.74 -13.63
CA VAL A 138 -10.66 -2.00 -14.35
C VAL A 138 -9.56 -2.98 -13.98
N MET A 139 -9.93 -4.18 -13.51
CA MET A 139 -9.01 -5.28 -13.29
C MET A 139 -9.02 -6.25 -14.46
N ASN A 140 -7.83 -6.70 -14.86
CA ASN A 140 -7.62 -7.81 -15.77
C ASN A 140 -6.65 -8.81 -15.13
N MET A 141 -6.99 -10.11 -15.13
CA MET A 141 -6.22 -11.15 -14.45
C MET A 141 -4.76 -11.24 -14.92
N TYR A 142 -4.45 -10.88 -16.17
CA TYR A 142 -3.12 -11.03 -16.76
C TYR A 142 -2.36 -9.71 -16.94
N LYS A 143 -3.07 -8.58 -17.03
CA LYS A 143 -2.44 -7.28 -17.37
C LYS A 143 -2.51 -6.23 -16.26
N HIS A 144 -3.52 -6.29 -15.39
CA HIS A 144 -3.76 -5.24 -14.40
C HIS A 144 -4.52 -5.84 -13.20
N ASN A 145 -3.79 -6.48 -12.29
CA ASN A 145 -4.34 -7.27 -11.18
C ASN A 145 -3.71 -6.85 -9.84
N CYS A 146 -4.09 -7.51 -8.76
CA CYS A 146 -3.55 -7.25 -7.42
C CYS A 146 -2.03 -7.45 -7.30
N GLN A 147 -1.43 -8.38 -8.06
CA GLN A 147 0.01 -8.59 -8.07
C GLN A 147 0.73 -7.41 -8.74
N HIS A 148 0.26 -7.01 -9.92
CA HIS A 148 0.75 -5.82 -10.62
C HIS A 148 0.63 -4.57 -9.75
N PHE A 149 -0.52 -4.42 -9.06
CA PHE A 149 -0.75 -3.34 -8.12
C PHE A 149 0.28 -3.36 -6.98
N SER A 150 0.47 -4.49 -6.30
CA SER A 150 1.40 -4.59 -5.17
C SER A 150 2.83 -4.22 -5.56
N LYS A 151 3.28 -4.67 -6.74
CA LYS A 151 4.60 -4.34 -7.28
C LYS A 151 4.71 -2.84 -7.57
N PHE A 152 3.77 -2.30 -8.34
CA PHE A 152 3.70 -0.87 -8.65
C PHE A 152 3.69 -0.01 -7.37
N PHE A 153 2.90 -0.42 -6.38
CA PHE A 153 2.76 0.31 -5.13
C PHE A 153 4.08 0.37 -4.36
N ILE A 154 4.79 -0.75 -4.24
CA ILE A 154 6.09 -0.82 -3.57
C ILE A 154 7.14 0.01 -4.33
N ASP A 155 7.20 -0.14 -5.64
CA ASP A 155 8.13 0.60 -6.49
C ASP A 155 7.91 2.12 -6.37
N GLU A 156 6.65 2.58 -6.38
CA GLU A 156 6.35 4.00 -6.18
C GLU A 156 6.59 4.46 -4.74
N LEU A 157 6.25 3.66 -3.73
CA LEU A 157 6.44 4.02 -2.32
C LEU A 157 7.91 4.21 -1.98
N SER A 158 8.80 3.40 -2.57
CA SER A 158 10.25 3.49 -2.39
C SER A 158 10.84 4.85 -2.79
N LYS A 159 10.14 5.61 -3.64
CA LYS A 159 10.58 6.94 -4.11
C LYS A 159 10.39 8.05 -3.07
N PHE A 160 9.60 7.81 -2.02
CA PHE A 160 9.23 8.83 -1.04
C PHE A 160 10.16 8.89 0.18
N GLN A 161 11.25 8.11 0.21
CA GLN A 161 12.25 8.08 1.30
C GLN A 161 11.62 7.99 2.70
N ILE A 162 10.63 7.10 2.83
CA ILE A 162 9.89 6.77 4.06
C ILE A 162 10.27 5.38 4.57
#